data_AF-A0A246ST66-F1
#
_entry.id   AF-A0A246ST66-F1
#
_cell.length_a   1.000
_cell.length_b   1.000
_cell.length_c   1.000
_cell.angle_alpha   90.00
_cell.angle_beta   90.00
_cell.angle_gamma   90.00
#
_symmetry.space_group_name_H-M   'P 1'
#
loop_
_entity.id
_entity.type
_entity.pdbx_description
1 polymer ?
#
loop_
_entity_poly.entity_id
_entity_poly.type
_entity_poly.pdbx_seq_one_letter_code
_entity_poly.pdbx_strand_id
1 'polypeptide(L)'
;MTAEEFLEARGKPHEARRISEDEAESIVERVPEDLIEFWMQHGVGYYANRNYWLCTPALFEGFFRQILANVPELNADDLSAFGYSSLGTVNLWHRAGRHFTFSLDVALLMDLTSRTRTDPPPHDLEEIYRAAGVDMPHNAVELFLEARSAPEDIWSILLGATSADSYKAIYDDNGKALTPQLRRSLGELSQNEIYFRDRNAERNTVDHYQKLKISEAVPRVPGEIYYSFAIEVGGQQQIVSQTIPSGSVR
;
A
#
# COMPACT_ATOMS: atom_id res chain seq x y z
N MET A 1 -9.61 12.84 -5.96
CA MET A 1 -9.44 13.55 -4.68
C MET A 1 -8.21 14.44 -4.81
N THR A 2 -8.16 15.60 -4.15
CA THR A 2 -6.98 16.49 -4.14
C THR A 2 -6.23 16.43 -2.81
N ALA A 3 -5.00 16.96 -2.78
CA ALA A 3 -4.23 17.14 -1.56
C ALA A 3 -4.98 17.98 -0.50
N GLU A 4 -5.72 19.00 -0.93
CA GLU A 4 -6.51 19.88 -0.05
C GLU A 4 -7.69 19.12 0.59
N GLU A 5 -8.43 18.35 -0.20
CA GLU A 5 -9.52 17.50 0.31
C GLU A 5 -8.97 16.45 1.28
N PHE A 6 -7.80 15.88 0.99
CA PHE A 6 -7.12 14.95 1.89
C PHE A 6 -6.75 15.62 3.22
N LEU A 7 -6.20 16.85 3.19
CA LEU A 7 -5.90 17.63 4.39
C LEU A 7 -7.15 17.97 5.20
N GLU A 8 -8.25 18.30 4.54
CA GLU A 8 -9.53 18.55 5.20
C GLU A 8 -10.03 17.27 5.91
N ALA A 9 -9.92 16.12 5.25
CA ALA A 9 -10.41 14.85 5.76
C ALA A 9 -9.51 14.20 6.83
N ARG A 10 -8.19 14.44 6.79
CA ARG A 10 -7.20 13.74 7.63
C ARG A 10 -6.35 14.63 8.51
N GLY A 11 -6.31 15.93 8.24
CA GLY A 11 -5.38 16.85 8.86
C GLY A 11 -3.92 16.63 8.42
N LYS A 12 -3.02 17.39 9.04
CA LYS A 12 -1.58 17.30 8.79
C LYS A 12 -0.99 16.01 9.38
N PRO A 13 0.07 15.45 8.77
CA PRO A 13 0.75 14.30 9.35
C PRO A 13 1.30 14.63 10.74
N HIS A 14 1.22 13.68 11.67
CA HIS A 14 1.82 13.84 13.00
C HIS A 14 3.31 13.55 12.97
N GLU A 15 4.09 14.23 13.82
CA GLU A 15 5.56 14.11 13.87
C GLU A 15 6.22 14.28 12.49
N ALA A 16 5.66 15.19 11.69
CA ALA A 16 6.05 15.34 10.30
C ALA A 16 7.47 15.91 10.14
N ARG A 17 8.23 15.31 9.23
CA ARG A 17 9.48 15.84 8.69
C ARG A 17 9.22 16.33 7.28
N ARG A 18 9.43 17.63 7.03
CA ARG A 18 9.43 18.17 5.66
C ARG A 18 10.61 17.64 4.86
N ILE A 19 10.38 17.41 3.57
CA ILE A 19 11.46 17.05 2.65
C ILE A 19 12.17 18.32 2.19
N SER A 20 13.47 18.21 1.91
CA SER A 20 14.28 19.28 1.32
C SER A 20 13.98 19.46 -0.19
N GLU A 21 14.43 20.57 -0.77
CA GLU A 21 14.39 20.79 -2.22
C GLU A 21 15.18 19.71 -2.97
N ASP A 22 16.39 19.36 -2.51
CA ASP A 22 17.19 18.27 -3.07
C ASP A 22 16.45 16.91 -3.04
N GLU A 23 15.76 16.60 -1.93
CA GLU A 23 14.93 15.39 -1.85
C GLU A 23 13.78 15.45 -2.86
N ALA A 24 13.10 16.60 -3.00
CA ALA A 24 12.00 16.80 -3.92
C ALA A 24 12.44 16.65 -5.39
N GLU A 25 13.56 17.27 -5.77
CA GLU A 25 14.14 17.14 -7.11
C GLU A 25 14.49 15.69 -7.47
N SER A 26 14.99 14.93 -6.50
CA SER A 26 15.36 13.52 -6.72
C SER A 26 14.18 12.56 -7.02
N ILE A 27 12.95 13.01 -6.80
CA ILE A 27 11.72 12.21 -6.94
C ILE A 27 10.72 12.78 -7.96
N VAL A 28 11.10 13.81 -8.71
CA VAL A 28 10.31 14.32 -9.84
C VAL A 28 10.00 13.19 -10.83
N GLU A 29 8.78 13.17 -11.35
CA GLU A 29 8.23 12.12 -12.26
C GLU A 29 8.11 10.70 -11.66
N ARG A 30 8.61 10.47 -10.44
CA ARG A 30 8.54 9.16 -9.76
C ARG A 30 7.25 8.96 -8.97
N VAL A 31 6.64 10.07 -8.54
CA VAL A 31 5.34 10.16 -7.88
C VAL A 31 4.60 11.40 -8.43
N PRO A 32 3.29 11.54 -8.20
CA PRO A 32 2.56 12.74 -8.60
C PRO A 32 3.17 14.02 -8.01
N GLU A 33 3.22 15.09 -8.80
CA GLU A 33 3.85 16.37 -8.43
C GLU A 33 3.21 16.99 -7.18
N ASP A 34 1.89 16.94 -7.09
CA ASP A 34 1.13 17.45 -5.94
C ASP A 34 1.44 16.70 -4.62
N LEU A 35 1.87 15.43 -4.68
CA LEU A 35 2.35 14.71 -3.51
C LEU A 35 3.72 15.22 -3.05
N ILE A 36 4.59 15.60 -3.99
CA ILE A 36 5.91 16.20 -3.68
C ILE A 36 5.68 17.56 -3.01
N GLU A 37 4.82 18.40 -3.57
CA GLU A 37 4.44 19.69 -2.98
C GLU A 37 3.87 19.52 -1.57
N PHE A 38 2.99 18.54 -1.37
CA PHE A 38 2.45 18.21 -0.06
C PHE A 38 3.56 17.83 0.93
N TRP A 39 4.53 16.99 0.53
CA TRP A 39 5.65 16.62 1.40
C TRP A 39 6.58 17.80 1.72
N MET A 40 6.76 18.74 0.79
CA MET A 40 7.53 19.96 1.07
C MET A 40 6.79 20.86 2.08
N GLN A 41 5.47 21.00 1.96
CA GLN A 41 4.68 21.91 2.79
C GLN A 41 4.29 21.32 4.15
N HIS A 42 3.96 20.04 4.20
CA HIS A 42 3.37 19.36 5.35
C HIS A 42 4.23 18.23 5.90
N GLY A 43 5.15 17.71 5.10
CA GLY A 43 6.10 16.66 5.50
C GLY A 43 5.55 15.25 5.40
N VAL A 44 6.44 14.31 5.72
CA VAL A 44 6.13 12.89 5.91
C VAL A 44 6.06 12.61 7.41
N GLY A 45 4.96 12.01 7.86
CA GLY A 45 4.68 11.71 9.25
C GLY A 45 3.64 10.60 9.35
N TYR A 46 3.08 10.38 10.53
CA TYR A 46 2.12 9.31 10.74
C TYR A 46 0.66 9.75 10.75
N TYR A 47 -0.20 8.78 10.45
CA TYR A 47 -1.65 8.81 10.58
C TYR A 47 -2.13 7.55 11.31
N ALA A 48 -3.45 7.43 11.50
CA ALA A 48 -4.10 6.24 12.07
C ALA A 48 -3.49 5.75 13.40
N ASN A 49 -3.06 6.66 14.27
CA ASN A 49 -2.39 6.34 15.54
C ASN A 49 -1.16 5.43 15.34
N ARG A 50 -0.20 5.93 14.54
CA ARG A 50 1.07 5.25 14.18
C ARG A 50 0.89 3.95 13.39
N ASN A 51 -0.31 3.69 12.86
CA ASN A 51 -0.57 2.50 12.05
C ASN A 51 -0.24 2.69 10.58
N TYR A 52 -0.09 3.94 10.14
CA TYR A 52 0.36 4.28 8.80
C TYR A 52 1.33 5.45 8.85
N TRP A 53 2.40 5.36 8.07
CA TRP A 53 3.41 6.40 7.94
C TRP A 53 3.56 6.76 6.48
N LEU A 54 3.56 8.05 6.19
CA LEU A 54 4.06 8.55 4.91
C LEU A 54 5.58 8.37 4.86
N CYS A 55 6.12 8.10 3.68
CA CYS A 55 7.56 8.07 3.46
C CYS A 55 7.91 8.57 2.06
N THR A 56 9.17 8.96 1.89
CA THR A 56 9.74 9.19 0.56
C THR A 56 10.26 7.88 -0.03
N PRO A 57 10.39 7.79 -1.37
CA PRO A 57 10.90 6.59 -2.04
C PRO A 57 12.27 6.13 -1.53
N ALA A 58 13.13 7.08 -1.13
CA ALA A 58 14.49 6.82 -0.65
C ALA A 58 14.57 5.80 0.51
N LEU A 59 13.52 5.70 1.35
CA LEU A 59 13.49 4.78 2.48
C LEU A 59 13.61 3.30 2.06
N PHE A 60 13.08 2.95 0.89
CA PHE A 60 13.05 1.57 0.40
C PHE A 60 13.74 1.39 -0.96
N GLU A 61 14.29 2.45 -1.55
CA GLU A 61 14.82 2.43 -2.91
C GLU A 61 15.89 1.35 -3.13
N GLY A 62 16.91 1.30 -2.26
CA GLY A 62 17.96 0.28 -2.37
C GLY A 62 17.42 -1.15 -2.23
N PHE A 63 16.42 -1.33 -1.36
CA PHE A 63 15.76 -2.62 -1.17
C PHE A 63 14.99 -3.06 -2.42
N PHE A 64 14.14 -2.19 -2.97
CA PHE A 64 13.32 -2.54 -4.14
C PHE A 64 14.14 -2.74 -5.41
N ARG A 65 15.18 -1.92 -5.62
CA ARG A 65 16.15 -2.12 -6.73
C ARG A 65 16.75 -3.52 -6.70
N GLN A 66 17.05 -4.03 -5.52
CA GLN A 66 17.66 -5.34 -5.37
C GLN A 66 16.63 -6.47 -5.47
N ILE A 67 15.54 -6.40 -4.71
CA ILE A 67 14.61 -7.53 -4.61
C ILE A 67 13.85 -7.73 -5.92
N LEU A 68 13.47 -6.65 -6.60
CA LEU A 68 12.67 -6.67 -7.83
C LEU A 68 13.51 -6.90 -9.10
N ALA A 69 14.84 -7.03 -9.00
CA ALA A 69 15.75 -7.12 -10.16
C ALA A 69 15.39 -8.25 -11.16
N ASN A 70 14.76 -9.31 -10.69
CA ASN A 70 14.36 -10.47 -11.49
C ASN A 70 12.86 -10.53 -11.79
N VAL A 71 12.07 -9.53 -11.37
CA VAL A 71 10.62 -9.52 -11.62
C VAL A 71 10.37 -9.13 -13.07
N PRO A 72 9.77 -10.01 -13.90
CA PRO A 72 9.56 -9.73 -15.30
C PRO A 72 8.70 -8.47 -15.49
N GLU A 73 9.05 -7.67 -16.50
CA GLU A 73 8.27 -6.50 -16.95
C GLU A 73 8.09 -5.41 -15.89
N LEU A 74 8.80 -5.49 -14.77
CA LEU A 74 8.77 -4.51 -13.70
C LEU A 74 10.16 -3.92 -13.49
N ASN A 75 10.30 -2.63 -13.78
CA ASN A 75 11.51 -1.90 -13.42
C ASN A 75 11.35 -1.35 -11.99
N ALA A 76 12.28 -1.66 -11.10
CA ALA A 76 12.26 -1.15 -9.73
C ALA A 76 12.29 0.38 -9.68
N ASP A 77 12.91 1.03 -10.66
CA ASP A 77 13.04 2.49 -10.72
C ASP A 77 11.72 3.17 -11.08
N ASP A 78 10.81 2.41 -11.69
CA ASP A 78 9.46 2.85 -12.00
C ASP A 78 8.54 2.74 -10.79
N LEU A 79 8.98 2.12 -9.68
CA LEU A 79 8.23 1.97 -8.43
C LEU A 79 8.78 2.84 -7.30
N SER A 80 7.86 3.53 -6.64
CA SER A 80 8.17 4.52 -5.62
C SER A 80 7.35 4.27 -4.36
N ALA A 81 8.02 4.01 -3.23
CA ALA A 81 7.34 3.94 -1.95
C ALA A 81 6.81 5.33 -1.53
N PHE A 82 5.56 5.37 -1.07
CA PHE A 82 4.94 6.60 -0.59
C PHE A 82 4.31 6.48 0.81
N GLY A 83 4.22 5.26 1.33
CA GLY A 83 3.83 5.03 2.72
C GLY A 83 3.90 3.56 3.12
N TYR A 84 3.85 3.29 4.42
CA TYR A 84 3.88 1.94 4.95
C TYR A 84 2.99 1.79 6.18
N SER A 85 2.45 0.59 6.36
CA SER A 85 1.67 0.22 7.53
C SER A 85 2.56 -0.19 8.70
N SER A 86 2.01 -0.12 9.91
CA SER A 86 2.63 -0.67 11.13
C SER A 86 2.95 -2.16 11.06
N LEU A 87 2.39 -2.91 10.11
CA LEU A 87 2.65 -4.33 9.91
C LEU A 87 3.62 -4.62 8.75
N GLY A 88 4.24 -3.58 8.17
CA GLY A 88 5.23 -3.74 7.11
C GLY A 88 4.65 -3.94 5.71
N THR A 89 3.39 -3.54 5.46
CA THR A 89 2.87 -3.40 4.10
C THR A 89 3.26 -2.04 3.55
N VAL A 90 4.09 -2.02 2.50
CA VAL A 90 4.55 -0.81 1.81
C VAL A 90 3.61 -0.55 0.64
N ASN A 91 3.14 0.69 0.49
CA ASN A 91 2.43 1.14 -0.71
C ASN A 91 3.43 1.71 -1.71
N LEU A 92 3.28 1.29 -2.95
CA LEU A 92 4.16 1.58 -4.06
C LEU A 92 3.36 2.22 -5.19
N TRP A 93 3.86 3.33 -5.69
CA TRP A 93 3.35 4.00 -6.87
C TRP A 93 4.21 3.65 -8.06
N HIS A 94 3.61 3.13 -9.11
CA HIS A 94 4.29 2.97 -10.39
C HIS A 94 4.14 4.26 -11.21
N ARG A 95 5.20 4.73 -11.87
CA ARG A 95 5.19 5.98 -12.67
C ARG A 95 4.08 6.06 -13.72
N ALA A 96 3.60 4.92 -14.20
CA ALA A 96 2.46 4.81 -15.13
C ALA A 96 1.08 4.95 -14.45
N GLY A 97 1.00 5.44 -13.22
CA GLY A 97 -0.25 5.64 -12.50
C GLY A 97 -0.89 4.34 -12.02
N ARG A 98 -0.09 3.41 -11.49
CA ARG A 98 -0.56 2.13 -10.93
C ARG A 98 -0.17 2.01 -9.47
N HIS A 99 -0.98 1.28 -8.72
CA HIS A 99 -0.81 1.03 -7.30
C HIS A 99 -0.40 -0.41 -7.05
N PHE A 100 0.71 -0.55 -6.34
CA PHE A 100 1.21 -1.83 -5.86
C PHE A 100 1.31 -1.80 -4.33
N THR A 101 1.28 -2.98 -3.72
CA THR A 101 1.69 -3.15 -2.32
C THR A 101 2.76 -4.22 -2.19
N PHE A 102 3.63 -4.07 -1.21
CA PHE A 102 4.62 -5.08 -0.85
C PHE A 102 4.55 -5.38 0.64
N SER A 103 4.27 -6.63 1.01
CA SER A 103 4.30 -7.08 2.42
C SER A 103 5.67 -7.66 2.75
N LEU A 104 6.39 -7.02 3.66
CA LEU A 104 7.78 -7.37 4.00
C LEU A 104 7.91 -8.74 4.69
N ASP A 105 6.95 -9.14 5.49
CA ASP A 105 6.99 -10.39 6.26
C ASP A 105 6.91 -11.64 5.37
N VAL A 106 6.13 -11.57 4.29
CA VAL A 106 5.90 -12.69 3.37
C VAL A 106 6.45 -12.46 1.95
N ALA A 107 7.14 -11.34 1.70
CA ALA A 107 7.62 -10.95 0.36
C ALA A 107 6.53 -10.99 -0.73
N LEU A 108 5.32 -10.54 -0.41
CA LEU A 108 4.19 -10.52 -1.33
C LEU A 108 4.12 -9.16 -2.02
N LEU A 109 4.38 -9.15 -3.33
CA LEU A 109 4.13 -8.02 -4.22
C LEU A 109 2.75 -8.18 -4.86
N MET A 110 1.85 -7.22 -4.68
CA MET A 110 0.53 -7.21 -5.29
C MET A 110 0.38 -6.03 -6.23
N ASP A 111 -0.11 -6.28 -7.44
CA ASP A 111 -0.57 -5.27 -8.37
C ASP A 111 -2.07 -5.03 -8.16
N LEU A 112 -2.40 -4.00 -7.38
CA LEU A 112 -3.79 -3.70 -7.03
C LEU A 112 -4.55 -3.10 -8.20
N THR A 113 -3.88 -2.30 -9.04
CA THR A 113 -4.50 -1.72 -10.25
C THR A 113 -4.93 -2.79 -11.24
N SER A 114 -4.14 -3.86 -11.43
CA SER A 114 -4.55 -4.96 -12.31
C SER A 114 -5.83 -5.63 -11.82
N ARG A 115 -6.02 -5.75 -10.50
CA ARG A 115 -7.23 -6.30 -9.90
C ARG A 115 -8.40 -5.38 -10.18
N THR A 116 -8.32 -4.11 -9.79
CA THR A 116 -9.39 -3.13 -10.05
C THR A 116 -9.78 -3.07 -11.53
N ARG A 117 -8.81 -3.02 -12.45
CA ARG A 117 -9.08 -2.96 -13.89
C ARG A 117 -9.78 -4.19 -14.46
N THR A 118 -9.67 -5.33 -13.78
CA THR A 118 -10.26 -6.61 -14.21
C THR A 118 -11.45 -7.00 -13.36
N ASP A 119 -11.84 -6.21 -12.35
CA ASP A 119 -12.95 -6.51 -11.45
C ASP A 119 -14.26 -6.64 -12.24
N PRO A 120 -14.99 -7.76 -12.12
CA PRO A 120 -16.22 -7.94 -12.86
C PRO A 120 -17.28 -6.93 -12.40
N PRO A 121 -18.22 -6.53 -13.27
CA PRO A 121 -19.39 -5.77 -12.86
C PRO A 121 -20.11 -6.47 -11.69
N PRO A 122 -20.51 -5.74 -10.64
CA PRO A 122 -21.25 -6.31 -9.53
C PRO A 122 -22.51 -7.02 -10.02
N HIS A 123 -22.76 -8.23 -9.51
CA HIS A 123 -23.97 -8.98 -9.86
C HIS A 123 -25.25 -8.34 -9.31
N ASP A 124 -25.11 -7.45 -8.34
CA ASP A 124 -26.13 -6.75 -7.57
C ASP A 124 -26.18 -5.24 -7.87
N LEU A 125 -25.71 -4.81 -9.05
CA LEU A 125 -25.70 -3.39 -9.46
C LEU A 125 -27.04 -2.67 -9.19
N GLU A 126 -28.18 -3.29 -9.51
CA GLU A 126 -29.49 -2.68 -9.28
C GLU A 126 -29.74 -2.39 -7.79
N GLU A 127 -29.32 -3.29 -6.90
CA GLU A 127 -29.44 -3.12 -5.46
C GLU A 127 -28.50 -2.01 -4.96
N ILE A 128 -27.28 -1.93 -5.49
CA ILE A 128 -26.32 -0.86 -5.16
C ILE A 128 -26.90 0.52 -5.51
N TYR A 129 -27.44 0.70 -6.72
CA TYR A 129 -28.06 1.96 -7.13
C TYR A 129 -29.30 2.28 -6.28
N ARG A 130 -30.16 1.29 -6.03
CA ARG A 130 -31.35 1.44 -5.18
C ARG A 130 -30.98 1.85 -3.75
N ALA A 131 -29.95 1.24 -3.17
CA ALA A 131 -29.47 1.57 -1.82
C ALA A 131 -28.89 2.99 -1.74
N ALA A 132 -28.29 3.47 -2.83
CA ALA A 132 -27.83 4.85 -2.97
C ALA A 132 -28.97 5.87 -3.25
N GLY A 133 -30.22 5.40 -3.38
CA GLY A 133 -31.39 6.25 -3.63
C GLY A 133 -31.40 6.86 -5.03
N VAL A 134 -30.74 6.22 -5.99
CA VAL A 134 -30.63 6.68 -7.38
C VAL A 134 -31.13 5.62 -8.36
N ASP A 135 -31.78 6.05 -9.44
CA ASP A 135 -32.19 5.13 -10.50
C ASP A 135 -30.96 4.60 -11.25
N MET A 136 -30.93 3.29 -11.48
CA MET A 136 -29.85 2.66 -12.24
C MET A 136 -29.95 3.08 -13.71
N PRO A 137 -28.90 3.70 -14.29
CA PRO A 137 -28.90 4.06 -15.70
C PRO A 137 -28.83 2.79 -16.57
N HIS A 138 -29.43 2.85 -17.77
CA HIS A 138 -29.46 1.72 -18.71
C HIS A 138 -28.06 1.23 -19.12
N ASN A 139 -27.05 2.11 -19.08
CA ASN A 139 -25.66 1.81 -19.39
C ASN A 139 -24.77 1.68 -18.14
N ALA A 140 -25.32 1.36 -16.97
CA ALA A 140 -24.56 1.24 -15.71
C ALA A 140 -23.36 0.29 -15.78
N VAL A 141 -23.47 -0.81 -16.53
CA VAL A 141 -22.37 -1.75 -16.74
C VAL A 141 -21.24 -1.09 -17.53
N GLU A 142 -21.55 -0.37 -18.61
CA GLU A 142 -20.55 0.35 -19.41
C GLU A 142 -19.85 1.41 -18.55
N LEU A 143 -20.60 2.19 -17.78
CA LEU A 143 -20.06 3.18 -16.84
C LEU A 143 -19.13 2.54 -15.80
N PHE A 144 -19.48 1.36 -15.28
CA PHE A 144 -18.62 0.62 -14.36
C PHE A 144 -17.31 0.19 -15.04
N LEU A 145 -17.39 -0.38 -16.25
CA LEU A 145 -16.23 -0.84 -17.01
C LEU A 145 -15.29 0.32 -17.40
N GLU A 146 -15.85 1.49 -17.71
CA GLU A 146 -15.10 2.72 -17.93
C GLU A 146 -14.42 3.20 -16.63
N ALA A 147 -15.18 3.25 -15.52
CA ALA A 147 -14.67 3.72 -14.24
C ALA A 147 -13.51 2.87 -13.70
N ARG A 148 -13.61 1.54 -13.78
CA ARG A 148 -12.52 0.64 -13.33
C ARG A 148 -11.25 0.75 -14.17
N SER A 149 -11.32 1.36 -15.36
CA SER A 149 -10.19 1.58 -16.26
C SER A 149 -9.49 2.93 -16.03
N ALA A 150 -10.04 3.78 -15.15
CA ALA A 150 -9.44 5.07 -14.82
C ALA A 150 -8.03 4.91 -14.23
N PRO A 151 -7.15 5.91 -14.40
CA PRO A 151 -5.89 5.96 -13.66
C PRO A 151 -6.13 5.93 -12.15
N GLU A 152 -5.21 5.33 -11.41
CA GLU A 152 -5.25 5.41 -9.95
C GLU A 152 -5.13 6.87 -9.47
N ASP A 153 -5.69 7.13 -8.29
CA ASP A 153 -5.56 8.41 -7.60
C ASP A 153 -4.85 8.17 -6.26
N ILE A 154 -3.62 8.67 -6.14
CA ILE A 154 -2.80 8.49 -4.94
C ILE A 154 -3.46 9.07 -3.69
N TRP A 155 -4.27 10.13 -3.81
CA TRP A 155 -4.95 10.73 -2.68
C TRP A 155 -6.10 9.87 -2.19
N SER A 156 -6.84 9.25 -3.10
CA SER A 156 -7.88 8.27 -2.76
C SER A 156 -7.27 7.04 -2.06
N ILE A 157 -6.11 6.56 -2.54
CA ILE A 157 -5.37 5.48 -1.88
C ILE A 157 -4.92 5.90 -0.48
N LEU A 158 -4.33 7.08 -0.35
CA LEU A 158 -3.89 7.63 0.94
C LEU A 158 -5.06 7.84 1.90
N LEU A 159 -6.22 8.30 1.43
CA LEU A 159 -7.42 8.46 2.26
C LEU A 159 -7.82 7.13 2.92
N GLY A 160 -7.80 6.03 2.15
CA GLY A 160 -8.06 4.69 2.67
C GLY A 160 -6.97 4.18 3.62
N ALA A 161 -5.71 4.30 3.20
CA ALA A 161 -4.55 3.78 3.95
C ALA A 161 -4.31 4.49 5.29
N THR A 162 -4.69 5.77 5.39
CA THR A 162 -4.57 6.60 6.60
C THR A 162 -5.80 6.57 7.51
N SER A 163 -6.86 5.85 7.11
CA SER A 163 -8.04 5.67 7.95
C SER A 163 -7.72 4.81 9.17
N ALA A 164 -8.15 5.26 10.36
CA ALA A 164 -8.04 4.47 11.58
C ALA A 164 -8.84 3.16 11.49
N ASP A 165 -9.96 3.16 10.76
CA ASP A 165 -10.85 2.00 10.63
C ASP A 165 -10.20 0.85 9.88
N SER A 166 -9.33 1.13 8.91
CA SER A 166 -8.53 0.14 8.17
C SER A 166 -7.70 -0.75 9.08
N TYR A 167 -7.40 -0.30 10.30
CA TYR A 167 -6.59 -1.04 11.28
C TYR A 167 -7.39 -1.55 12.48
N LYS A 168 -8.68 -1.19 12.60
CA LYS A 168 -9.57 -1.75 13.63
C LYS A 168 -9.97 -3.18 13.31
N ALA A 169 -10.04 -3.53 12.03
CA ALA A 169 -10.48 -4.83 11.53
C ALA A 169 -9.35 -5.87 11.38
N ILE A 170 -8.16 -5.59 11.91
CA ILE A 170 -7.06 -6.55 11.89
C ILE A 170 -7.11 -7.37 13.18
N TYR A 171 -7.49 -8.64 13.05
CA TYR A 171 -7.63 -9.57 14.16
C TYR A 171 -6.52 -10.62 14.11
N ASP A 172 -6.12 -11.09 15.29
CA ASP A 172 -5.30 -12.28 15.45
C ASP A 172 -6.14 -13.54 15.21
N ASP A 173 -5.50 -14.71 15.16
CA ASP A 173 -6.19 -15.99 14.93
C ASP A 173 -7.19 -16.37 16.05
N ASN A 174 -7.17 -15.67 17.18
CA ASN A 174 -8.13 -15.84 18.27
C ASN A 174 -9.30 -14.83 18.18
N GLY A 175 -9.40 -14.06 17.11
CA GLY A 175 -10.44 -13.06 16.91
C GLY A 175 -10.28 -11.79 17.74
N LYS A 176 -9.09 -11.53 18.31
CA LYS A 176 -8.80 -10.31 19.08
C LYS A 176 -8.10 -9.29 18.20
N ALA A 177 -8.43 -8.01 18.37
CA ALA A 177 -7.78 -6.94 17.63
C ALA A 177 -6.25 -6.97 17.85
N LEU A 178 -5.48 -7.08 16.77
CA LEU A 178 -4.04 -7.34 16.81
C LEU A 178 -3.24 -6.10 17.21
N THR A 179 -3.50 -4.96 16.58
CA THR A 179 -2.73 -3.72 16.78
C THR A 179 -2.71 -3.24 18.24
N PRO A 180 -3.83 -3.23 19.00
CA PRO A 180 -3.77 -2.89 20.42
C PRO A 180 -2.96 -3.87 21.26
N GLN A 181 -2.91 -5.16 20.88
CA GLN A 181 -2.08 -6.16 21.55
C GLN A 181 -0.60 -5.89 21.29
N LEU A 182 -0.23 -5.60 20.04
CA LEU A 182 1.14 -5.27 19.65
C LEU A 182 1.67 -4.05 20.40
N ARG A 183 0.90 -2.95 20.46
CA ARG A 183 1.31 -1.75 21.22
C ARG A 183 1.53 -2.04 22.71
N ARG A 184 0.68 -2.88 23.32
CA ARG A 184 0.83 -3.24 24.74
C ARG A 184 2.06 -4.11 24.99
N SER A 185 2.36 -5.03 24.08
CA SER A 185 3.44 -6.00 24.23
C SER A 185 4.82 -5.43 23.83
N LEU A 186 4.86 -4.67 22.73
CA LEU A 186 6.09 -4.23 22.06
C LEU A 186 6.33 -2.70 22.13
N GLY A 187 5.39 -1.97 22.73
CA GLY A 187 5.40 -0.50 22.79
C GLY A 187 4.96 0.16 21.48
N GLU A 188 4.84 1.49 21.48
CA GLU A 188 4.50 2.25 20.27
C GLU A 188 5.64 2.26 19.24
N LEU A 189 5.27 2.46 17.97
CA LEU A 189 6.20 2.60 16.86
C LEU A 189 6.65 4.07 16.71
N SER A 190 7.95 4.24 16.49
CA SER A 190 8.52 5.49 16.00
C SER A 190 8.60 5.47 14.47
N GLN A 191 9.02 6.60 13.88
CA GLN A 191 9.28 6.66 12.45
C GLN A 191 10.31 5.59 12.05
N ASN A 192 10.04 4.92 10.94
CA ASN A 192 10.82 3.83 10.35
C ASN A 192 10.83 2.54 11.19
N GLU A 193 9.89 2.38 12.11
CA GLU A 193 9.66 1.12 12.82
C GLU A 193 8.36 0.44 12.37
N ILE A 194 8.34 -0.89 12.46
CA ILE A 194 7.19 -1.74 12.19
C ILE A 194 7.11 -2.89 13.20
N TYR A 195 5.93 -3.44 13.38
CA TYR A 195 5.75 -4.77 13.95
C TYR A 195 5.95 -5.79 12.84
N PHE A 196 7.09 -6.46 12.86
CA PHE A 196 7.45 -7.47 11.87
C PHE A 196 7.08 -8.86 12.38
N ARG A 197 6.29 -9.59 11.60
CA ARG A 197 5.90 -10.96 11.92
C ARG A 197 7.02 -11.93 11.60
N ASP A 198 7.23 -12.93 12.46
CA ASP A 198 8.02 -14.10 12.09
C ASP A 198 7.30 -14.88 10.99
N ARG A 199 7.90 -14.95 9.81
CA ARG A 199 7.35 -15.65 8.65
C ARG A 199 7.12 -17.14 8.91
N ASN A 200 7.90 -17.75 9.81
CA ASN A 200 7.79 -19.17 10.11
C ASN A 200 6.68 -19.45 11.13
N ALA A 201 6.06 -18.41 11.69
CA ALA A 201 4.94 -18.58 12.59
C ALA A 201 3.74 -19.16 11.84
N GLU A 202 3.23 -20.28 12.35
CA GLU A 202 2.00 -20.88 11.82
C GLU A 202 0.76 -20.05 12.17
N ARG A 203 0.82 -19.28 13.27
CA ARG A 203 -0.29 -18.49 13.78
C ARG A 203 -0.03 -16.99 13.67
N ASN A 204 -1.08 -16.22 13.41
CA ASN A 204 -1.08 -14.78 13.51
C ASN A 204 -1.46 -14.37 14.94
N THR A 205 -0.50 -14.37 15.86
CA THR A 205 -0.68 -13.93 17.25
C THR A 205 0.45 -13.00 17.67
N VAL A 206 0.19 -12.16 18.68
CA VAL A 206 1.12 -11.10 19.14
C VAL A 206 2.53 -11.61 19.48
N ASP A 207 2.64 -12.85 19.98
CA ASP A 207 3.92 -13.45 20.40
C ASP A 207 4.86 -13.77 19.22
N HIS A 208 4.34 -13.74 18.00
CA HIS A 208 5.10 -13.95 16.77
C HIS A 208 5.50 -12.65 16.09
N TYR A 209 5.36 -11.52 16.77
CA TYR A 209 5.79 -10.22 16.27
C TYR A 209 6.93 -9.66 17.09
N GLN A 210 7.75 -8.88 16.43
CA GLN A 210 8.82 -8.09 17.02
C GLN A 210 8.77 -6.69 16.46
N LYS A 211 9.11 -5.69 17.28
CA LYS A 211 9.30 -4.33 16.80
C LYS A 211 10.69 -4.22 16.19
N LEU A 212 10.77 -3.84 14.92
CA LEU A 212 12.02 -3.67 14.19
C LEU A 212 12.06 -2.32 13.50
N LYS A 213 13.28 -1.79 13.31
CA LYS A 213 13.50 -0.77 12.28
C LYS A 213 13.35 -1.39 10.90
N ILE A 214 12.91 -0.62 9.92
CA ILE A 214 12.81 -1.06 8.51
C ILE A 214 14.16 -1.59 8.01
N SER A 215 15.27 -0.94 8.37
CA SER A 215 16.63 -1.40 8.02
C SER A 215 17.00 -2.77 8.60
N GLU A 216 16.33 -3.20 9.68
CA GLU A 216 16.52 -4.52 10.31
C GLU A 216 15.51 -5.56 9.79
N ALA A 217 14.36 -5.10 9.30
CA ALA A 217 13.32 -5.94 8.72
C ALA A 217 13.63 -6.33 7.26
N VAL A 218 14.12 -5.39 6.45
CA VAL A 218 14.45 -5.59 5.03
C VAL A 218 15.38 -6.80 4.79
N PRO A 219 16.47 -7.00 5.55
CA PRO A 219 17.33 -8.17 5.38
C PRO A 219 16.66 -9.51 5.77
N ARG A 220 15.52 -9.48 6.45
CA ARG A 220 14.75 -10.67 6.87
C ARG A 220 13.65 -11.05 5.86
N VAL A 221 13.41 -10.20 4.87
CA VAL A 221 12.46 -10.48 3.78
C VAL A 221 12.93 -11.74 3.05
N PRO A 222 12.02 -12.69 2.73
CA PRO A 222 12.35 -13.86 1.92
C PRO A 222 13.07 -13.51 0.60
N GLY A 223 14.01 -14.38 0.22
CA GLY A 223 14.72 -14.28 -1.08
C GLY A 223 13.89 -14.76 -2.28
N GLU A 224 12.58 -14.91 -2.09
CA GLU A 224 11.61 -15.25 -3.13
C GLU A 224 10.46 -14.26 -2.99
N ILE A 225 10.08 -13.63 -4.10
CA ILE A 225 8.92 -12.75 -4.17
C ILE A 225 7.73 -13.55 -4.66
N TYR A 226 6.62 -13.45 -3.94
CA TYR A 226 5.31 -13.86 -4.46
C TYR A 226 4.71 -12.66 -5.17
N TYR A 227 4.71 -12.69 -6.50
CA TYR A 227 4.10 -11.64 -7.31
C TYR A 227 2.67 -12.04 -7.70
N SER A 228 1.68 -11.23 -7.31
CA SER A 228 0.27 -11.47 -7.57
C SER A 228 -0.37 -10.31 -8.31
N PHE A 229 -1.00 -10.61 -9.44
CA PHE A 229 -1.71 -9.64 -10.28
C PHE A 229 -2.95 -10.31 -10.88
N ALA A 230 -3.78 -9.53 -11.56
CA ALA A 230 -4.98 -10.04 -12.21
C ALA A 230 -4.95 -9.80 -13.72
N ILE A 231 -5.55 -10.72 -14.47
CA ILE A 231 -5.81 -10.60 -15.90
C ILE A 231 -7.29 -10.85 -16.16
N GLU A 232 -7.80 -10.34 -17.28
CA GLU A 232 -9.15 -10.65 -17.74
C GLU A 232 -9.10 -11.71 -18.84
N VAL A 233 -9.83 -12.82 -18.63
CA VAL A 233 -9.96 -13.89 -19.61
C VAL A 233 -11.44 -14.16 -19.82
N GLY A 234 -11.94 -13.83 -21.02
CA GLY A 234 -13.35 -14.02 -21.37
C GLY A 234 -14.32 -13.20 -20.50
N GLY A 235 -13.95 -11.99 -20.10
CA GLY A 235 -14.78 -11.13 -19.24
C GLY A 235 -14.74 -11.48 -17.75
N GLN A 236 -13.92 -12.45 -17.34
CA GLN A 236 -13.75 -12.84 -15.94
C GLN A 236 -12.34 -12.50 -15.45
N GLN A 237 -12.27 -12.02 -14.21
CA GLN A 237 -11.01 -11.82 -13.51
C GLN A 237 -10.37 -13.17 -13.19
N GLN A 238 -9.09 -13.29 -13.49
CA GLN A 238 -8.24 -14.40 -13.06
C GLN A 238 -7.04 -13.85 -12.30
N ILE A 239 -6.86 -14.30 -11.06
CA ILE A 239 -5.68 -13.96 -10.25
C ILE A 239 -4.54 -14.88 -10.65
N VAL A 240 -3.45 -14.28 -11.13
CA VAL A 240 -2.20 -14.94 -11.44
C VAL A 240 -1.23 -14.71 -10.29
N SER A 241 -0.55 -15.78 -9.87
CA SER A 241 0.50 -15.69 -8.86
C SER A 241 1.75 -16.41 -9.35
N GLN A 242 2.91 -15.78 -9.16
CA GLN A 242 4.20 -16.31 -9.59
C GLN A 242 5.19 -16.17 -8.44
N THR A 243 6.02 -17.20 -8.23
CA THR A 243 7.15 -17.14 -7.31
C THR A 243 8.41 -16.83 -8.08
N ILE A 244 9.08 -15.74 -7.73
CA ILE A 244 10.22 -15.19 -8.45
C ILE A 244 11.41 -15.13 -7.49
N PRO A 245 12.55 -15.77 -7.79
CA PRO A 245 13.76 -15.60 -6.99
C PRO A 245 14.16 -14.13 -6.96
N SER A 246 14.33 -13.56 -5.77
CA SER A 246 14.77 -12.17 -5.65
C SER A 246 16.16 -12.01 -6.26
N GLY A 247 16.50 -10.80 -6.70
CA GLY A 247 17.91 -10.45 -6.93
C GLY A 247 18.72 -10.77 -5.67
N SER A 248 19.96 -11.26 -5.82
CA SER A 248 20.76 -11.70 -4.67
C SER A 248 20.90 -10.57 -3.64
N VAL A 249 20.33 -10.75 -2.45
CA VAL A 249 20.61 -9.91 -1.27
C VAL A 249 22.03 -10.24 -0.82
N ARG A 250 23.00 -9.37 -1.10
CA ARG A 250 24.37 -9.49 -0.62
C ARG A 250 24.64 -8.44 0.45
#